data_AF-A0A4P5VSD4-F1
#
_entry.id   AF-A0A4P5VSD4-F1
#
_cell.length_a   1.000
_cell.length_b   1.000
_cell.length_c   1.000
_cell.angle_alpha   90.00
_cell.angle_beta   90.00
_cell.angle_gamma   90.00
#
_symmetry.space_group_name_H-M   'P 1'
#
loop_
_entity.id
_entity.type
_entity.pdbx_description
1 polymer ?
#
loop_
_entity_poly.entity_id
_entity_poly.type
_entity_poly.pdbx_seq_one_letter_code
_entity_poly.pdbx_strand_id
1 'polypeptide(L)'
;MLRLLLLAHGAAAEESAAAAVAAAVADHDVEILRPRLGMGAFAGVDDATTTPKGGLRPFWIAQYEHEPVVFYSEGNWFGTVVGRRFWSELGVAYGALRWLDVGAGIPVAYSFGSDDTRYTADGAALGDLQTIARARVLHVQTFDLLVRAEASWPLGTRSAWMSDPLVRPSVAVVAALTGERVRGSVDLGVLGRPVEDSGAHWILSTQFTGGAAFAWAAVPRRLDLNYALATRIDTEAPGLRSSRAIELLFGVTGHPGRGVDVATGGGVGLSGGVGEPTARAFVDLRWLLERAKPKVEPAIVADVSLPEAEVPEPPPPEAPPTTRMEVWKEDQLARVEENEITIRDPIQFEFAKDVILPESLPTLVAVAELLRTDGRILHVVIQGHASDEGSFIYNYDLSGRRARAVWEALVRAGVHPDRISYQGMGEVVPTRVGHEETELAANRRVLFRIVRLLEPGETAPSLPGAILIPWSGEAGQTVTPPPPPAPPPPPTIEDDEDE
;
A
#
# COMPACT_ATOMS: atom_id res chain seq x y z
N MET A 1 19.58 -39.82 -63.63
CA MET A 1 19.42 -40.32 -62.24
C MET A 1 20.28 -39.59 -61.23
N LEU A 2 21.60 -39.47 -61.40
CA LEU A 2 22.50 -38.83 -60.40
C LEU A 2 22.17 -37.35 -60.09
N ARG A 3 21.76 -36.56 -61.10
CA ARG A 3 21.32 -35.16 -60.92
C ARG A 3 19.99 -35.02 -60.14
N LEU A 4 19.08 -36.00 -60.25
CA LEU A 4 17.82 -35.99 -59.50
C LEU A 4 18.05 -36.35 -58.02
N LEU A 5 19.00 -37.25 -57.75
CA LEU A 5 19.39 -37.64 -56.39
C LEU A 5 20.13 -36.52 -55.64
N LEU A 6 20.96 -35.72 -56.32
CA LEU A 6 21.62 -34.54 -55.73
C LEU A 6 20.64 -33.38 -55.46
N LEU A 7 19.65 -33.15 -56.33
CA LEU A 7 18.59 -32.17 -56.09
C LEU A 7 17.66 -32.60 -54.94
N ALA A 8 17.34 -33.90 -54.83
CA ALA A 8 16.56 -34.43 -53.71
C ALA A 8 17.31 -34.41 -52.38
N HIS A 9 18.63 -34.67 -52.38
CA HIS A 9 19.46 -34.52 -51.17
C HIS A 9 19.69 -33.05 -50.79
N GLY A 10 19.79 -32.14 -51.76
CA GLY A 10 19.89 -30.70 -51.51
C GLY A 10 18.60 -30.13 -50.93
N ALA A 11 17.44 -30.50 -51.48
CA ALA A 11 16.13 -30.09 -50.96
C ALA A 11 15.84 -30.69 -49.58
N ALA A 12 16.17 -31.96 -49.34
CA ALA A 12 16.02 -32.58 -48.02
C ALA A 12 17.00 -32.02 -46.97
N ALA A 13 18.20 -31.58 -47.39
CA ALA A 13 19.15 -30.91 -46.51
C ALA A 13 18.74 -29.45 -46.20
N GLU A 14 18.19 -28.72 -47.18
CA GLU A 14 17.57 -27.40 -46.95
C GLU A 14 16.32 -27.51 -46.07
N GLU A 15 15.49 -28.53 -46.26
CA GLU A 15 14.30 -28.78 -45.46
C GLU A 15 14.66 -29.24 -44.03
N SER A 16 15.71 -30.06 -43.87
CA SER A 16 16.28 -30.44 -42.57
C SER A 16 16.97 -29.28 -41.85
N ALA A 17 17.64 -28.38 -42.57
CA ALA A 17 18.26 -27.18 -42.01
C ALA A 17 17.20 -26.14 -41.65
N ALA A 18 16.18 -25.96 -42.49
CA ALA A 18 15.02 -25.10 -42.21
C ALA A 18 14.17 -25.65 -41.06
N ALA A 19 14.02 -26.97 -40.92
CA ALA A 19 13.38 -27.61 -39.77
C ALA A 19 14.22 -27.50 -38.49
N ALA A 20 15.54 -27.57 -38.58
CA ALA A 20 16.44 -27.34 -37.44
C ALA A 20 16.45 -25.86 -37.00
N VAL A 21 16.41 -24.92 -37.94
CA VAL A 21 16.21 -23.48 -37.67
C VAL A 21 14.80 -23.24 -37.12
N ALA A 22 13.75 -23.88 -37.65
CA ALA A 22 12.39 -23.77 -37.13
C ALA A 22 12.23 -24.34 -35.70
N ALA A 23 12.91 -25.44 -35.41
CA ALA A 23 12.97 -26.02 -34.06
C ALA A 23 13.77 -25.15 -33.07
N ALA A 24 14.80 -24.44 -33.53
CA ALA A 24 15.52 -23.45 -32.71
C ALA A 24 14.71 -22.15 -32.50
N VAL A 25 13.86 -21.79 -33.47
CA VAL A 25 13.08 -20.56 -33.46
C VAL A 25 11.90 -20.65 -32.48
N ALA A 26 11.26 -21.82 -32.33
CA ALA A 26 10.10 -22.00 -31.45
C ALA A 26 10.43 -22.31 -29.99
N ASP A 27 11.65 -22.06 -29.50
CA ASP A 27 12.13 -22.53 -28.18
C ASP A 27 12.14 -21.45 -27.08
N HIS A 28 11.49 -20.31 -27.33
CA HIS A 28 11.55 -19.13 -26.46
C HIS A 28 10.18 -18.57 -26.09
N ASP A 29 10.09 -18.06 -24.87
CA ASP A 29 8.95 -17.27 -24.44
C ASP A 29 9.07 -15.84 -24.97
N VAL A 30 8.17 -15.49 -25.88
CA VAL A 30 8.12 -14.17 -26.52
C VAL A 30 7.11 -13.25 -25.85
N GLU A 31 6.40 -13.67 -24.80
CA GLU A 31 5.40 -12.79 -24.17
C GLU A 31 6.06 -11.61 -23.43
N ILE A 32 5.64 -10.42 -23.81
CA ILE A 32 6.21 -9.14 -23.36
C ILE A 32 5.42 -8.57 -22.18
N LEU A 33 4.10 -8.68 -22.23
CA LEU A 33 3.23 -8.07 -21.23
C LEU A 33 2.76 -9.13 -20.25
N ARG A 34 3.47 -9.16 -19.13
CA ARG A 34 3.09 -9.95 -17.96
C ARG A 34 2.23 -9.11 -17.02
N PRO A 35 1.21 -9.71 -16.38
CA PRO A 35 0.47 -9.08 -15.30
C PRO A 35 1.43 -8.58 -14.23
N ARG A 36 1.14 -7.40 -13.70
CA ARG A 36 1.91 -6.82 -12.61
C ARG A 36 1.12 -7.02 -11.32
N LEU A 37 1.80 -7.51 -10.30
CA LEU A 37 1.14 -8.08 -9.11
C LEU A 37 0.53 -7.05 -8.15
N GLY A 38 0.91 -5.77 -8.25
CA GLY A 38 0.40 -4.72 -7.36
C GLY A 38 -1.11 -4.54 -7.46
N MET A 39 -1.78 -4.15 -6.37
CA MET A 39 -3.24 -3.91 -6.38
C MET A 39 -3.64 -2.69 -7.20
N GLY A 40 -2.77 -1.68 -7.23
CA GLY A 40 -2.93 -0.53 -8.10
C GLY A 40 -2.13 -0.63 -9.39
N ALA A 41 -1.50 -1.78 -9.66
CA ALA A 41 -0.71 -1.99 -10.87
C ALA A 41 -1.61 -1.94 -12.10
N PHE A 42 -1.01 -1.55 -13.20
CA PHE A 42 -1.63 -1.44 -14.50
C PHE A 42 -1.27 -2.70 -15.29
N ALA A 43 -2.08 -3.07 -16.29
CA ALA A 43 -1.63 -4.07 -17.25
C ALA A 43 -0.27 -3.62 -17.81
N GLY A 44 0.76 -4.45 -17.66
CA GLY A 44 2.12 -4.16 -18.12
C GLY A 44 3.02 -3.31 -17.23
N VAL A 45 2.46 -2.43 -16.40
CA VAL A 45 3.24 -1.45 -15.61
C VAL A 45 2.92 -1.60 -14.13
N ASP A 46 3.96 -1.82 -13.33
CA ASP A 46 3.78 -2.08 -11.91
C ASP A 46 3.48 -0.79 -11.15
N ASP A 47 2.96 -0.94 -9.95
CA ASP A 47 2.88 0.15 -8.98
C ASP A 47 3.83 -0.11 -7.81
N ALA A 48 3.74 0.72 -6.77
CA ALA A 48 4.47 0.51 -5.53
C ALA A 48 3.60 0.01 -4.38
N THR A 49 2.37 -0.47 -4.63
CA THR A 49 1.48 -0.97 -3.56
C THR A 49 1.95 -2.33 -3.05
N THR A 50 2.04 -2.46 -1.72
CA THR A 50 2.35 -3.73 -1.05
C THR A 50 1.11 -4.31 -0.40
N THR A 51 1.08 -5.63 -0.30
CA THR A 51 0.04 -6.38 0.40
C THR A 51 0.21 -6.16 1.90
N PRO A 52 -0.87 -5.91 2.67
CA PRO A 52 -0.80 -5.87 4.12
C PRO A 52 -0.12 -7.13 4.68
N LYS A 53 0.65 -6.98 5.77
CA LYS A 53 1.36 -8.12 6.40
C LYS A 53 0.37 -9.23 6.75
N GLY A 54 0.66 -10.45 6.27
CA GLY A 54 -0.18 -11.63 6.48
C GLY A 54 -1.40 -11.71 5.56
N GLY A 55 -1.60 -10.74 4.67
CA GLY A 55 -2.64 -10.76 3.64
C GLY A 55 -2.25 -11.65 2.47
N LEU A 56 -3.25 -12.33 1.90
CA LEU A 56 -3.11 -13.09 0.66
C LEU A 56 -3.82 -12.34 -0.46
N ARG A 57 -3.24 -12.39 -1.66
CA ARG A 57 -3.80 -11.76 -2.85
C ARG A 57 -3.76 -12.72 -4.03
N PRO A 58 -4.74 -13.62 -4.17
CA PRO A 58 -4.98 -14.30 -5.43
C PRO A 58 -5.25 -13.27 -6.54
N PHE A 59 -4.75 -13.57 -7.72
CA PHE A 59 -5.00 -12.81 -8.93
C PHE A 59 -5.22 -13.75 -10.10
N TRP A 60 -6.04 -13.29 -11.04
CA TRP A 60 -6.29 -13.97 -12.30
C TRP A 60 -6.36 -12.95 -13.40
N ILE A 61 -5.58 -13.16 -14.45
CA ILE A 61 -5.63 -12.37 -15.67
C ILE A 61 -5.91 -13.28 -16.85
N ALA A 62 -6.65 -12.76 -17.83
CA ALA A 62 -6.82 -13.35 -19.13
C ALA A 62 -6.73 -12.27 -20.21
N GLN A 63 -6.09 -12.59 -21.31
CA GLN A 63 -5.94 -11.72 -22.46
C GLN A 63 -6.14 -12.47 -23.78
N TYR A 64 -6.69 -11.75 -24.74
CA TYR A 64 -6.71 -12.13 -26.14
C TYR A 64 -5.72 -11.25 -26.88
N GLU A 65 -4.86 -11.87 -27.67
CA GLU A 65 -3.83 -11.21 -28.46
C GLU A 65 -4.01 -11.54 -29.93
N HIS A 66 -3.91 -10.52 -30.76
CA HIS A 66 -3.92 -10.65 -32.21
C HIS A 66 -2.52 -10.43 -32.77
N GLU A 67 -2.04 -11.42 -33.51
CA GLU A 67 -0.71 -11.47 -34.12
C GLU A 67 0.44 -11.16 -33.14
N PRO A 68 0.49 -11.81 -31.95
CA PRO A 68 1.56 -11.57 -30.99
C PRO A 68 2.96 -11.92 -31.52
N VAL A 69 3.04 -12.80 -32.53
CA VAL A 69 4.31 -13.25 -33.10
C VAL A 69 4.22 -13.16 -34.62
N VAL A 70 4.89 -12.14 -35.16
CA VAL A 70 5.04 -11.89 -36.59
C VAL A 70 6.52 -11.84 -36.96
N PHE A 71 6.87 -12.39 -38.12
CA PHE A 71 8.25 -12.32 -38.62
C PHE A 71 8.42 -11.28 -39.71
N TYR A 72 9.57 -10.62 -39.64
CA TYR A 72 10.04 -9.70 -40.65
C TYR A 72 11.39 -10.18 -41.18
N SER A 73 11.56 -10.14 -42.50
CA SER A 73 12.83 -10.43 -43.19
C SER A 73 13.22 -9.21 -43.99
N GLU A 74 14.41 -8.65 -43.74
CA GLU A 74 14.92 -7.44 -44.42
C GLU A 74 13.94 -6.24 -44.38
N GLY A 75 13.11 -6.15 -43.33
CA GLY A 75 12.09 -5.11 -43.19
C GLY A 75 10.75 -5.40 -43.88
N ASN A 76 10.64 -6.48 -44.64
CA ASN A 76 9.40 -6.95 -45.25
C ASN A 76 8.70 -7.97 -44.35
N TRP A 77 7.36 -7.92 -44.30
CA TRP A 77 6.57 -8.92 -43.56
C TRP A 77 6.73 -10.30 -44.22
N PHE A 78 7.12 -11.29 -43.43
CA PHE A 78 7.43 -12.65 -43.89
C PHE A 78 6.30 -13.65 -43.59
N GLY A 79 5.48 -13.38 -42.56
CA GLY A 79 4.34 -14.22 -42.19
C GLY A 79 4.00 -14.13 -40.71
N THR A 80 2.78 -14.55 -40.37
CA THR A 80 2.31 -14.64 -38.98
C THR A 80 2.55 -16.03 -38.40
N VAL A 81 3.26 -16.10 -37.27
CA VAL A 81 3.64 -17.35 -36.61
C VAL A 81 2.55 -17.79 -35.64
N VAL A 82 2.09 -16.84 -34.83
CA VAL A 82 0.95 -17.00 -33.93
C VAL A 82 -0.04 -15.91 -34.29
N GLY A 83 -1.13 -16.27 -34.97
CA GLY A 83 -2.12 -15.28 -35.41
C GLY A 83 -3.06 -14.84 -34.31
N ARG A 84 -3.37 -15.73 -33.37
CA ARG A 84 -4.25 -15.46 -32.23
C ARG A 84 -3.79 -16.26 -31.04
N ARG A 85 -3.84 -15.65 -29.86
CA ARG A 85 -3.53 -16.33 -28.60
C ARG A 85 -4.49 -15.90 -27.51
N PHE A 86 -5.07 -16.88 -26.81
CA PHE A 86 -5.68 -16.66 -25.51
C PHE A 86 -4.65 -17.01 -24.45
N TRP A 87 -4.23 -16.03 -23.67
CA TRP A 87 -3.26 -16.22 -22.60
C TRP A 87 -3.94 -15.93 -21.27
N SER A 88 -3.63 -16.71 -20.24
CA SER A 88 -4.18 -16.51 -18.90
C SER A 88 -3.17 -16.90 -17.85
N GLU A 89 -3.12 -16.16 -16.75
CA GLU A 89 -2.27 -16.48 -15.62
C GLU A 89 -3.09 -16.46 -14.34
N LEU A 90 -2.89 -17.49 -13.53
CA LEU A 90 -3.40 -17.59 -12.18
C LEU A 90 -2.21 -17.54 -11.23
N GLY A 91 -2.34 -16.76 -10.17
CA GLY A 91 -1.31 -16.74 -9.13
C GLY A 91 -1.79 -16.20 -7.81
N VAL A 92 -0.84 -16.10 -6.89
CA VAL A 92 -1.05 -15.59 -5.54
C VAL A 92 0.16 -14.78 -5.09
N ALA A 93 -0.11 -13.67 -4.43
CA ALA A 93 0.87 -12.91 -3.67
C ALA A 93 0.56 -12.96 -2.18
N TYR A 94 1.59 -12.83 -1.35
CA TYR A 94 1.53 -12.84 0.10
C TYR A 94 2.36 -11.68 0.65
N GLY A 95 1.73 -10.87 1.50
CA GLY A 95 2.42 -9.81 2.24
C GLY A 95 3.27 -10.40 3.35
N ALA A 96 4.50 -10.82 3.04
CA ALA A 96 5.41 -11.42 4.02
C ALA A 96 5.74 -10.42 5.16
N LEU A 97 5.96 -9.16 4.78
CA LEU A 97 6.17 -8.03 5.70
C LEU A 97 5.38 -6.82 5.20
N ARG A 98 5.28 -5.77 6.02
CA ARG A 98 4.58 -4.52 5.60
C ARG A 98 5.20 -3.88 4.35
N TRP A 99 6.47 -4.17 4.09
CA TRP A 99 7.26 -3.65 2.99
C TRP A 99 7.65 -4.72 1.96
N LEU A 100 7.31 -6.00 2.18
CA LEU A 100 7.74 -7.11 1.32
C LEU A 100 6.56 -7.99 0.92
N ASP A 101 6.32 -8.06 -0.38
CA ASP A 101 5.44 -9.05 -0.99
C ASP A 101 6.27 -10.14 -1.66
N VAL A 102 5.80 -11.38 -1.57
CA VAL A 102 6.29 -12.51 -2.37
C VAL A 102 5.12 -13.14 -3.08
N GLY A 103 5.32 -13.63 -4.29
CA GLY A 103 4.24 -14.25 -5.06
C GLY A 103 4.74 -15.21 -6.11
N ALA A 104 3.80 -15.97 -6.65
CA ALA A 104 4.02 -16.85 -7.78
C ALA A 104 2.79 -16.92 -8.67
N GLY A 105 3.01 -17.17 -9.96
CA GLY A 105 1.96 -17.28 -10.96
C GLY A 105 2.35 -18.27 -12.05
N ILE A 106 1.36 -18.91 -12.65
CA ILE A 106 1.57 -19.86 -13.74
C ILE A 106 0.69 -19.49 -14.94
N PRO A 107 1.31 -19.19 -16.10
CA PRO A 107 0.58 -18.86 -17.30
C PRO A 107 0.21 -20.12 -18.10
N VAL A 108 -0.94 -20.06 -18.74
CA VAL A 108 -1.43 -21.02 -19.74
C VAL A 108 -1.83 -20.24 -20.98
N ALA A 109 -1.67 -20.85 -22.15
CA ALA A 109 -2.07 -20.24 -23.41
C ALA A 109 -2.75 -21.23 -24.34
N TYR A 110 -3.60 -20.71 -25.21
CA TYR A 110 -4.14 -21.43 -26.36
C TYR A 110 -3.91 -20.59 -27.62
N SER A 111 -3.05 -21.06 -28.50
CA SER A 111 -2.63 -20.37 -29.73
C SER A 111 -3.28 -21.00 -30.95
N PHE A 112 -3.58 -20.20 -31.97
CA PHE A 112 -4.12 -20.67 -33.25
C PHE A 112 -3.94 -19.68 -34.40
N GLY A 113 -3.95 -20.19 -35.63
CA GLY A 113 -4.00 -19.37 -36.84
C GLY A 113 -2.63 -18.92 -37.34
N SER A 114 -1.67 -19.83 -37.37
CA SER A 114 -0.38 -19.64 -38.03
C SER A 114 -0.51 -19.64 -39.56
N ASP A 115 0.22 -18.76 -40.24
CA ASP A 115 0.31 -18.73 -41.71
C ASP A 115 1.36 -19.73 -42.24
N ASP A 116 2.27 -20.21 -41.38
CA ASP A 116 3.36 -21.12 -41.76
C ASP A 116 3.39 -22.37 -40.87
N THR A 117 3.14 -23.53 -41.50
CA THR A 117 3.16 -24.85 -40.85
C THR A 117 4.48 -25.21 -40.18
N ARG A 118 5.60 -24.57 -40.57
CA ARG A 118 6.94 -24.84 -40.01
C ARG A 118 7.13 -24.24 -38.61
N TYR A 119 6.43 -23.15 -38.31
CA TYR A 119 6.53 -22.43 -37.02
C TYR A 119 5.22 -22.49 -36.22
N THR A 120 4.27 -23.32 -36.65
CA THR A 120 2.96 -23.44 -36.03
C THR A 120 3.07 -23.89 -34.58
N ALA A 121 2.43 -23.12 -33.71
CA ALA A 121 2.35 -23.35 -32.27
C ALA A 121 0.90 -23.53 -31.80
N ASP A 122 0.05 -24.04 -32.67
CA ASP A 122 -1.38 -24.16 -32.43
C ASP A 122 -1.67 -25.18 -31.32
N GLY A 123 -2.56 -24.81 -30.39
CA GLY A 123 -3.00 -25.66 -29.30
C GLY A 123 -2.74 -25.06 -27.91
N ALA A 124 -3.00 -25.89 -26.90
CA ALA A 124 -2.82 -25.51 -25.49
C ALA A 124 -1.35 -25.65 -25.07
N ALA A 125 -0.88 -24.70 -24.28
CA ALA A 125 0.47 -24.63 -23.79
C ALA A 125 0.51 -24.15 -22.33
N LEU A 126 1.48 -24.67 -21.58
CA LEU A 126 1.85 -24.13 -20.27
C LEU A 126 3.02 -23.17 -20.48
N GLY A 127 3.10 -22.08 -19.73
CA GLY A 127 4.30 -21.25 -19.71
C GLY A 127 5.12 -21.41 -18.43
N ASP A 128 6.16 -20.58 -18.34
CA ASP A 128 7.09 -20.62 -17.22
C ASP A 128 6.41 -20.24 -15.90
N LEU A 129 6.71 -21.00 -14.84
CA LEU A 129 6.34 -20.58 -13.48
C LEU A 129 7.06 -19.26 -13.19
N GLN A 130 6.33 -18.27 -12.71
CA GLN A 130 6.88 -16.99 -12.31
C GLN A 130 6.95 -16.93 -10.80
N THR A 131 8.07 -16.45 -10.26
CA THR A 131 8.19 -16.08 -8.85
C THR A 131 8.64 -14.65 -8.74
N ILE A 132 7.98 -13.88 -7.88
CA ILE A 132 8.17 -12.44 -7.77
C ILE A 132 8.36 -12.07 -6.30
N ALA A 133 9.31 -11.18 -6.03
CA ALA A 133 9.49 -10.50 -4.76
C ALA A 133 9.46 -8.99 -4.98
N ARG A 134 8.66 -8.27 -4.21
CA ARG A 134 8.50 -6.81 -4.32
C ARG A 134 8.75 -6.19 -2.96
N ALA A 135 9.78 -5.34 -2.87
CA ALA A 135 10.18 -4.68 -1.64
C ALA A 135 10.00 -3.16 -1.77
N ARG A 136 9.07 -2.57 -1.02
CA ARG A 136 8.96 -1.11 -0.91
C ARG A 136 10.12 -0.60 -0.06
N VAL A 137 10.98 0.20 -0.69
CA VAL A 137 12.22 0.70 -0.08
C VAL A 137 12.00 2.07 0.54
N LEU A 138 11.12 2.89 -0.03
CA LEU A 138 10.85 4.25 0.44
C LEU A 138 9.36 4.57 0.34
N HIS A 139 8.85 5.29 1.33
CA HIS A 139 7.54 5.92 1.30
C HIS A 139 7.67 7.33 1.89
N VAL A 140 7.36 8.36 1.10
CA VAL A 140 7.36 9.76 1.53
C VAL A 140 6.10 10.42 0.98
N GLN A 141 5.12 10.64 1.85
CA GLN A 141 3.83 11.24 1.50
C GLN A 141 3.11 10.47 0.37
N THR A 142 3.09 11.02 -0.84
CA THR A 142 2.47 10.42 -2.02
C THR A 142 3.47 9.64 -2.88
N PHE A 143 4.77 9.74 -2.60
CA PHE A 143 5.81 9.09 -3.37
C PHE A 143 6.21 7.76 -2.73
N ASP A 144 6.26 6.72 -3.55
CA ASP A 144 6.73 5.39 -3.17
C ASP A 144 7.86 4.95 -4.12
N LEU A 145 8.87 4.29 -3.56
CA LEU A 145 9.92 3.60 -4.30
C LEU A 145 9.91 2.12 -3.94
N LEU A 146 9.91 1.26 -4.96
CA LEU A 146 9.88 -0.19 -4.81
C LEU A 146 10.95 -0.83 -5.70
N VAL A 147 11.53 -1.92 -5.21
CA VAL A 147 12.39 -2.80 -6.00
C VAL A 147 11.65 -4.12 -6.21
N ARG A 148 11.58 -4.56 -7.46
CA ARG A 148 11.02 -5.85 -7.87
C ARG A 148 12.16 -6.75 -8.31
N ALA A 149 12.16 -7.99 -7.82
CA ALA A 149 12.95 -9.09 -8.35
C ALA A 149 12.01 -10.20 -8.81
N GLU A 150 12.27 -10.78 -9.97
CA GLU A 150 11.44 -11.80 -10.60
C GLU A 150 12.33 -12.89 -11.19
N ALA A 151 11.81 -14.11 -11.26
CA ALA A 151 12.42 -15.21 -12.00
C ALA A 151 11.33 -16.01 -12.73
N SER A 152 11.57 -16.28 -14.02
CA SER A 152 10.80 -17.25 -14.80
C SER A 152 11.52 -18.59 -14.82
N TRP A 153 10.84 -19.62 -14.35
CA TRP A 153 11.36 -20.98 -14.23
C TRP A 153 10.91 -21.82 -15.43
N PRO A 154 11.82 -22.50 -16.13
CA PRO A 154 11.59 -23.13 -17.43
C PRO A 154 10.77 -24.44 -17.29
N LEU A 155 9.50 -24.31 -16.96
CA LEU A 155 8.54 -25.40 -16.78
C LEU A 155 7.50 -25.46 -17.90
N GLY A 156 7.50 -24.47 -18.80
CA GLY A 156 6.51 -24.35 -19.86
C GLY A 156 6.81 -25.21 -21.10
N THR A 157 5.89 -25.15 -22.05
CA THR A 157 5.95 -25.80 -23.35
C THR A 157 6.75 -24.93 -24.31
N ARG A 158 8.04 -25.26 -24.50
CA ARG A 158 8.95 -24.51 -25.38
C ARG A 158 8.39 -24.35 -26.79
N SER A 159 8.06 -25.45 -27.45
CA SER A 159 7.53 -25.52 -28.84
C SER A 159 6.26 -24.69 -29.10
N ALA A 160 5.65 -24.11 -28.07
CA ALA A 160 4.49 -23.25 -28.17
C ALA A 160 4.79 -21.76 -27.89
N TRP A 161 6.06 -21.35 -27.89
CA TRP A 161 6.50 -19.98 -27.61
C TRP A 161 6.19 -19.49 -26.19
N MET A 162 6.21 -20.41 -25.22
CA MET A 162 5.77 -20.15 -23.85
C MET A 162 6.86 -20.38 -22.79
N SER A 163 8.06 -20.82 -23.18
CA SER A 163 9.13 -21.16 -22.25
C SER A 163 10.50 -20.92 -22.87
N ASP A 164 11.48 -20.54 -22.05
CA ASP A 164 12.91 -20.47 -22.42
C ASP A 164 13.67 -21.72 -21.90
N PRO A 165 14.84 -22.05 -22.47
CA PRO A 165 15.64 -23.20 -22.00
C PRO A 165 16.33 -22.95 -20.64
N LEU A 166 16.48 -21.70 -20.22
CA LEU A 166 17.14 -21.29 -18.99
C LEU A 166 16.23 -20.43 -18.12
N VAL A 167 16.53 -20.37 -16.83
CA VAL A 167 15.89 -19.43 -15.91
C VAL A 167 16.14 -18.00 -16.36
N ARG A 168 15.09 -17.18 -16.43
CA ARG A 168 15.19 -15.75 -16.76
C ARG A 168 15.00 -14.90 -15.51
N PRO A 169 16.08 -14.34 -14.93
CA PRO A 169 15.97 -13.39 -13.83
C PRO A 169 15.60 -12.00 -14.35
N SER A 170 14.86 -11.24 -13.55
CA SER A 170 14.62 -9.82 -13.81
C SER A 170 14.69 -9.00 -12.52
N VAL A 171 15.19 -7.79 -12.62
CA VAL A 171 15.18 -6.80 -11.54
C VAL A 171 14.65 -5.48 -12.10
N ALA A 172 13.75 -4.83 -11.37
CA ALA A 172 13.21 -3.53 -11.74
C ALA A 172 13.10 -2.60 -10.53
N VAL A 173 13.18 -1.30 -10.79
CA VAL A 173 12.86 -0.24 -9.85
C VAL A 173 11.56 0.40 -10.29
N VAL A 174 10.64 0.58 -9.35
CA VAL A 174 9.34 1.20 -9.57
C VAL A 174 9.25 2.46 -8.72
N ALA A 175 8.99 3.58 -9.37
CA ALA A 175 8.66 4.83 -8.72
C ALA A 175 7.18 5.12 -8.95
N ALA A 176 6.43 5.40 -7.88
CA ALA A 176 5.00 5.67 -7.97
C ALA A 176 4.63 6.96 -7.22
N LEU A 177 3.68 7.69 -7.78
CA LEU A 177 3.00 8.82 -7.16
C LEU A 177 1.54 8.45 -6.97
N THR A 178 1.08 8.42 -5.72
CA THR A 178 -0.28 8.06 -5.35
C THR A 178 -0.98 9.25 -4.72
N GLY A 179 -1.88 9.89 -5.48
CA GLY A 179 -2.78 10.94 -5.00
C GLY A 179 -4.23 10.45 -4.89
N GLU A 180 -5.13 11.34 -4.48
CA GLU A 180 -6.56 11.00 -4.29
C GLU A 180 -7.32 10.78 -5.59
N ARG A 181 -6.97 11.55 -6.64
CA ARG A 181 -7.62 11.50 -7.96
C ARG A 181 -6.73 10.96 -9.06
N VAL A 182 -5.42 10.95 -8.84
CA VAL A 182 -4.43 10.62 -9.86
C VAL A 182 -3.42 9.69 -9.25
N ARG A 183 -3.09 8.62 -9.96
CA ARG A 183 -1.97 7.75 -9.64
C ARG A 183 -1.08 7.64 -10.87
N GLY A 184 0.22 7.64 -10.66
CA GLY A 184 1.19 7.45 -11.73
C GLY A 184 2.28 6.50 -11.29
N SER A 185 2.80 5.70 -12.19
CA SER A 185 3.95 4.85 -11.92
C SER A 185 4.88 4.79 -13.12
N VAL A 186 6.15 4.62 -12.83
CA VAL A 186 7.19 4.33 -13.81
C VAL A 186 7.97 3.13 -13.29
N ASP A 187 8.07 2.05 -14.09
CA ASP A 187 8.96 0.93 -13.80
C ASP A 187 10.07 0.83 -14.86
N LEU A 188 11.29 0.61 -14.39
CA LEU A 188 12.47 0.42 -15.23
C LEU A 188 13.20 -0.81 -14.75
N GLY A 189 13.51 -1.74 -15.65
CA GLY A 189 14.12 -3.00 -15.27
C GLY A 189 15.01 -3.62 -16.34
N VAL A 190 15.73 -4.64 -15.92
CA VAL A 190 16.57 -5.48 -16.76
C VAL A 190 16.08 -6.92 -16.65
N LEU A 191 15.95 -7.60 -17.78
CA LEU A 191 15.66 -9.03 -17.86
C LEU A 191 16.87 -9.75 -18.45
N GLY A 192 17.39 -10.72 -17.70
CA GLY A 192 18.52 -11.53 -18.11
C GLY A 192 18.10 -12.65 -19.04
N ARG A 193 18.68 -12.66 -20.23
CA ARG A 193 18.57 -13.73 -21.23
C ARG A 193 19.90 -13.83 -21.99
N PRO A 194 20.41 -15.05 -22.26
CA PRO A 194 21.59 -15.22 -23.10
C PRO A 194 21.35 -14.65 -24.50
N VAL A 195 22.43 -14.29 -25.20
CA VAL A 195 22.31 -13.86 -26.60
C VAL A 195 22.01 -15.07 -27.47
N GLU A 196 20.95 -14.97 -28.24
CA GLU A 196 20.51 -15.98 -29.18
C GLU A 196 20.16 -15.30 -30.51
N ASP A 197 20.89 -15.69 -31.54
CA ASP A 197 20.72 -15.19 -32.90
C ASP A 197 20.03 -16.27 -33.73
N SER A 198 18.83 -15.96 -34.22
CA SER A 198 18.08 -16.83 -35.13
C SER A 198 18.74 -16.96 -36.51
N GLY A 199 19.80 -16.17 -36.78
CA GLY A 199 20.58 -16.20 -38.02
C GLY A 199 19.93 -15.51 -39.21
N ALA A 200 18.68 -15.03 -39.08
CA ALA A 200 17.97 -14.42 -40.21
C ALA A 200 16.93 -13.34 -39.84
N HIS A 201 16.34 -13.32 -38.63
CA HIS A 201 15.10 -12.54 -38.40
C HIS A 201 15.04 -11.76 -37.07
N TRP A 202 15.73 -12.22 -36.05
CA TRP A 202 15.76 -11.59 -34.72
C TRP A 202 16.96 -12.04 -33.90
N ILE A 203 17.35 -11.20 -32.96
CA ILE A 203 18.37 -11.47 -31.94
C ILE A 203 17.69 -11.21 -30.61
N LEU A 204 17.53 -12.26 -29.79
CA LEU A 204 17.08 -12.12 -28.42
C LEU A 204 18.31 -12.01 -27.54
N SER A 205 18.28 -11.08 -26.59
CA SER A 205 19.38 -10.91 -25.64
C SER A 205 18.85 -10.50 -24.28
N THR A 206 19.75 -10.07 -23.40
CA THR A 206 19.35 -9.28 -22.23
C THR A 206 18.52 -8.08 -22.68
N GLN A 207 17.53 -7.69 -21.89
CA GLN A 207 16.50 -6.73 -22.31
C GLN A 207 16.35 -5.65 -21.26
N PHE A 208 16.24 -4.40 -21.72
CA PHE A 208 15.72 -3.31 -20.92
C PHE A 208 14.20 -3.34 -21.02
N THR A 209 13.54 -3.27 -19.87
CA THR A 209 12.09 -3.16 -19.75
C THR A 209 11.76 -1.80 -19.14
N GLY A 210 10.69 -1.20 -19.63
CA GLY A 210 10.23 0.09 -19.15
C GLY A 210 8.72 0.17 -19.20
N GLY A 211 8.14 0.91 -18.28
CA GLY A 211 6.72 1.18 -18.25
C GLY A 211 6.45 2.53 -17.64
N ALA A 212 5.43 3.21 -18.15
CA ALA A 212 4.88 4.43 -17.56
C ALA A 212 3.36 4.32 -17.58
N ALA A 213 2.72 4.52 -16.43
CA ALA A 213 1.28 4.42 -16.30
C ALA A 213 0.67 5.57 -15.53
N PHE A 214 -0.59 5.83 -15.86
CA PHE A 214 -1.40 6.89 -15.30
C PHE A 214 -2.83 6.36 -15.08
N ALA A 215 -3.33 6.51 -13.86
CA ALA A 215 -4.74 6.31 -13.51
C ALA A 215 -5.36 7.64 -13.12
N TRP A 216 -6.57 7.88 -13.59
CA TRP A 216 -7.45 8.94 -13.12
C TRP A 216 -8.71 8.35 -12.49
N ALA A 217 -8.97 8.67 -11.22
CA ALA A 217 -10.15 8.22 -10.50
C ALA A 217 -11.38 9.00 -10.97
N ALA A 218 -12.00 8.52 -12.07
CA ALA A 218 -13.20 9.10 -12.64
C ALA A 218 -14.37 9.09 -11.65
N VAL A 219 -14.47 8.05 -10.81
CA VAL A 219 -15.33 8.02 -9.65
C VAL A 219 -14.50 7.58 -8.44
N PRO A 220 -14.20 8.50 -7.49
CA PRO A 220 -13.31 8.19 -6.36
C PRO A 220 -13.69 6.89 -5.65
N ARG A 221 -12.70 6.01 -5.46
CA ARG A 221 -12.82 4.68 -4.82
C ARG A 221 -13.76 3.69 -5.52
N ARG A 222 -14.23 3.96 -6.73
CA ARG A 222 -15.15 3.07 -7.47
C ARG A 222 -14.67 2.76 -8.88
N LEU A 223 -14.12 3.74 -9.58
CA LEU A 223 -13.76 3.60 -10.98
C LEU A 223 -12.57 4.47 -11.35
N ASP A 224 -11.55 3.84 -11.92
CA ASP A 224 -10.37 4.49 -12.47
C ASP A 224 -10.29 4.29 -13.99
N LEU A 225 -9.89 5.33 -14.72
CA LEU A 225 -9.47 5.24 -16.11
C LEU A 225 -7.95 5.13 -16.17
N ASN A 226 -7.45 4.17 -16.94
CA ASN A 226 -6.05 3.78 -16.94
C ASN A 226 -5.44 3.93 -18.34
N TYR A 227 -4.21 4.44 -18.37
CA TYR A 227 -3.38 4.52 -19.55
C TYR A 227 -1.99 4.03 -19.19
N ALA A 228 -1.40 3.19 -20.02
CA ALA A 228 -0.04 2.72 -19.80
C ALA A 228 0.72 2.61 -21.13
N LEU A 229 1.99 2.93 -21.08
CA LEU A 229 2.96 2.68 -22.13
C LEU A 229 3.95 1.66 -21.59
N ALA A 230 4.06 0.53 -22.25
CA ALA A 230 5.04 -0.51 -21.93
C ALA A 230 6.06 -0.63 -23.05
N THR A 231 7.32 -0.88 -22.70
CA THR A 231 8.41 -1.00 -23.65
C THR A 231 9.41 -2.08 -23.25
N ARG A 232 9.99 -2.72 -24.25
CA ARG A 232 11.07 -3.69 -24.14
C ARG A 232 12.07 -3.44 -25.25
N ILE A 233 13.36 -3.42 -24.94
CA ILE A 233 14.43 -3.22 -25.91
C ILE A 233 15.54 -4.22 -25.62
N ASP A 234 15.87 -5.08 -26.58
CA ASP A 234 17.01 -5.97 -26.51
C ASP A 234 18.33 -5.17 -26.52
N THR A 235 19.32 -5.60 -25.73
CA THR A 235 20.64 -4.98 -25.65
C THR A 235 21.46 -5.18 -26.92
N GLU A 236 21.28 -6.33 -27.59
CA GLU A 236 21.93 -6.62 -28.86
C GLU A 236 21.09 -6.10 -30.03
N ALA A 237 21.75 -5.40 -30.95
CA ALA A 237 21.13 -4.79 -32.13
C ALA A 237 19.85 -3.96 -31.84
N PRO A 238 19.85 -3.01 -30.88
CA PRO A 238 18.65 -2.29 -30.42
C PRO A 238 17.94 -1.45 -31.50
N GLY A 239 18.60 -1.23 -32.64
CA GLY A 239 18.04 -0.52 -33.79
C GLY A 239 17.14 -1.39 -34.68
N LEU A 240 17.14 -2.72 -34.51
CA LEU A 240 16.26 -3.61 -35.28
C LEU A 240 14.80 -3.42 -34.85
N ARG A 241 13.89 -3.68 -35.78
CA ARG A 241 12.46 -3.60 -35.47
C ARG A 241 12.02 -4.73 -34.55
N SER A 242 12.53 -5.94 -34.77
CA SER A 242 12.23 -7.13 -33.98
C SER A 242 12.76 -7.08 -32.55
N SER A 243 13.79 -6.26 -32.29
CA SER A 243 14.49 -6.13 -31.01
C SER A 243 13.87 -5.11 -30.05
N ARG A 244 12.74 -4.50 -30.43
CA ARG A 244 12.05 -3.52 -29.60
C ARG A 244 10.54 -3.74 -29.67
N ALA A 245 9.89 -3.64 -28.54
CA ALA A 245 8.45 -3.66 -28.46
C ALA A 245 7.95 -2.47 -27.67
N ILE A 246 6.94 -1.79 -28.18
CA ILE A 246 6.32 -0.62 -27.55
C ILE A 246 4.83 -0.80 -27.68
N GLU A 247 4.14 -0.80 -26.55
CA GLU A 247 2.71 -1.03 -26.51
C GLU A 247 1.99 0.06 -25.72
N LEU A 248 0.91 0.58 -26.30
CA LEU A 248 0.01 1.50 -25.63
C LEU A 248 -1.22 0.75 -25.16
N LEU A 249 -1.53 0.88 -23.87
CA LEU A 249 -2.62 0.22 -23.18
C LEU A 249 -3.60 1.24 -22.61
N PHE A 250 -4.87 0.89 -22.65
CA PHE A 250 -5.97 1.67 -22.09
C PHE A 250 -6.94 0.73 -21.39
N GLY A 251 -7.53 1.17 -20.29
CA GLY A 251 -8.48 0.34 -19.56
C GLY A 251 -9.23 1.08 -18.48
N VAL A 252 -10.11 0.34 -17.82
CA VAL A 252 -10.89 0.79 -16.67
C VAL A 252 -10.69 -0.18 -15.53
N THR A 253 -10.53 0.34 -14.31
CA THR A 253 -10.47 -0.47 -13.09
C THR A 253 -11.66 -0.14 -12.23
N GLY A 254 -12.49 -1.14 -11.94
CA GLY A 254 -13.59 -1.05 -10.99
C GLY A 254 -13.18 -1.56 -9.61
N HIS A 255 -13.67 -0.88 -8.58
CA HIS A 255 -13.44 -1.17 -7.17
C HIS A 255 -14.77 -1.50 -6.48
N PRO A 256 -15.34 -2.70 -6.70
CA PRO A 256 -16.64 -3.10 -6.13
C PRO A 256 -16.64 -3.20 -4.59
N GLY A 257 -15.46 -3.16 -3.95
CA GLY A 257 -15.29 -3.30 -2.49
C GLY A 257 -14.91 -4.72 -2.07
N ARG A 258 -14.81 -4.95 -0.76
CA ARG A 258 -14.37 -6.24 -0.15
C ARG A 258 -12.98 -6.71 -0.59
N GLY A 259 -12.09 -5.77 -0.92
CA GLY A 259 -10.73 -6.07 -1.37
C GLY A 259 -10.66 -6.62 -2.80
N VAL A 260 -11.71 -6.51 -3.60
CA VAL A 260 -11.73 -6.96 -4.99
C VAL A 260 -11.53 -5.76 -5.93
N ASP A 261 -10.58 -5.90 -6.86
CA ASP A 261 -10.36 -5.00 -7.98
C ASP A 261 -10.53 -5.76 -9.29
N VAL A 262 -11.27 -5.18 -10.24
CA VAL A 262 -11.49 -5.74 -11.57
C VAL A 262 -11.05 -4.72 -12.61
N ALA A 263 -10.03 -5.05 -13.40
CA ALA A 263 -9.59 -4.23 -14.51
C ALA A 263 -9.94 -4.89 -15.84
N THR A 264 -10.27 -4.08 -16.84
CA THR A 264 -10.44 -4.55 -18.22
C THR A 264 -10.02 -3.46 -19.19
N GLY A 265 -9.53 -3.85 -20.36
CA GLY A 265 -9.02 -2.90 -21.32
C GLY A 265 -8.52 -3.54 -22.59
N GLY A 266 -7.77 -2.76 -23.36
CA GLY A 266 -7.12 -3.19 -24.58
C GLY A 266 -5.83 -2.45 -24.84
N GLY A 267 -5.15 -2.88 -25.89
CA GLY A 267 -3.84 -2.40 -26.24
C GLY A 267 -3.56 -2.49 -27.72
N VAL A 268 -2.60 -1.69 -28.18
CA VAL A 268 -2.07 -1.73 -29.55
C VAL A 268 -0.55 -1.63 -29.54
N GLY A 269 0.07 -2.49 -30.34
CA GLY A 269 1.50 -2.41 -30.65
C GLY A 269 1.82 -1.20 -31.53
N LEU A 270 2.92 -0.51 -31.23
CA LEU A 270 3.42 0.66 -31.95
C LEU A 270 4.70 0.40 -32.75
N SER A 271 5.45 -0.67 -32.46
CA SER A 271 6.72 -0.98 -33.13
C SER A 271 6.69 -2.27 -33.94
N GLY A 272 5.80 -3.22 -33.65
CA GLY A 272 5.76 -4.54 -34.29
C GLY A 272 6.99 -5.40 -33.98
N GLY A 273 7.50 -5.33 -32.75
CA GLY A 273 8.56 -6.20 -32.25
C GLY A 273 8.10 -7.64 -32.05
N VAL A 274 9.06 -8.55 -31.85
CA VAL A 274 8.72 -9.95 -31.53
C VAL A 274 8.05 -10.01 -30.15
N GLY A 275 6.85 -10.58 -30.08
CA GLY A 275 6.05 -10.67 -28.86
C GLY A 275 5.09 -9.50 -28.62
N GLU A 276 5.05 -8.55 -29.55
CA GLU A 276 4.19 -7.37 -29.49
C GLU A 276 2.95 -7.61 -30.36
N PRO A 277 1.76 -7.82 -29.77
CA PRO A 277 0.54 -7.98 -30.54
C PRO A 277 0.19 -6.70 -31.28
N THR A 278 -0.32 -6.85 -32.50
CA THR A 278 -0.93 -5.74 -33.25
C THR A 278 -2.10 -5.14 -32.44
N ALA A 279 -2.84 -5.98 -31.72
CA ALA A 279 -3.85 -5.56 -30.76
C ALA A 279 -4.05 -6.61 -29.65
N ARG A 280 -4.46 -6.15 -28.46
CA ARG A 280 -4.90 -7.03 -27.37
C ARG A 280 -6.14 -6.52 -26.64
N ALA A 281 -6.81 -7.44 -25.96
CA ALA A 281 -7.86 -7.17 -24.98
C ALA A 281 -7.59 -7.99 -23.72
N PHE A 282 -7.86 -7.43 -22.54
CA PHE A 282 -7.58 -8.10 -21.27
C PHE A 282 -8.66 -7.89 -20.20
N VAL A 283 -8.69 -8.83 -19.26
CA VAL A 283 -9.44 -8.78 -17.99
C VAL A 283 -8.50 -9.24 -16.88
N ASP A 284 -8.46 -8.49 -15.78
CA ASP A 284 -7.64 -8.77 -14.60
C ASP A 284 -8.51 -8.67 -13.34
N LEU A 285 -8.46 -9.69 -12.50
CA LEU A 285 -9.14 -9.79 -11.22
C LEU A 285 -8.09 -9.95 -10.13
N ARG A 286 -8.09 -9.02 -9.17
CA ARG A 286 -7.22 -9.09 -7.99
C ARG A 286 -8.09 -9.07 -6.74
N TRP A 287 -7.82 -9.99 -5.82
CA TRP A 287 -8.61 -10.09 -4.60
C TRP A 287 -7.70 -10.14 -3.38
N LEU A 288 -7.71 -9.07 -2.58
CA LEU A 288 -7.09 -9.03 -1.28
C LEU A 288 -7.95 -9.76 -0.24
N LEU A 289 -7.50 -10.96 0.11
CA LEU A 289 -7.97 -11.72 1.25
C LEU A 289 -7.22 -11.21 2.50
N GLU A 290 -7.83 -10.24 3.18
CA GLU A 290 -7.36 -9.88 4.51
C GLU A 290 -7.62 -11.05 5.46
N ARG A 291 -6.60 -11.44 6.24
CA ARG A 291 -6.84 -12.29 7.40
C ARG A 291 -7.82 -11.53 8.29
N ALA A 292 -8.99 -12.12 8.57
CA ALA A 292 -9.90 -11.55 9.55
C ALA A 292 -9.06 -11.16 10.76
N LYS A 293 -9.05 -9.86 11.12
CA LYS A 293 -8.53 -9.45 12.42
C LYS A 293 -9.17 -10.42 13.40
N PRO A 294 -8.39 -11.12 14.26
CA PRO A 294 -9.00 -12.02 15.23
C PRO A 294 -10.12 -11.22 15.86
N LYS A 295 -11.34 -11.72 15.73
CA LYS A 295 -12.48 -11.12 16.42
C LYS A 295 -11.98 -11.08 17.85
N VAL A 296 -11.73 -9.87 18.36
CA VAL A 296 -11.51 -9.72 19.79
C VAL A 296 -12.86 -10.15 20.33
N GLU A 297 -12.96 -11.45 20.66
CA GLU A 297 -14.03 -11.91 21.53
C GLU A 297 -13.92 -10.94 22.69
N PRO A 298 -14.95 -10.13 22.97
CA PRO A 298 -14.94 -9.34 24.18
C PRO A 298 -14.59 -10.35 25.25
N ALA A 299 -13.47 -10.12 25.95
CA ALA A 299 -13.08 -10.99 27.04
C ALA A 299 -14.36 -11.24 27.82
N ILE A 300 -14.74 -12.51 27.98
CA ILE A 300 -15.86 -12.86 28.83
C ILE A 300 -15.44 -12.30 30.18
N VAL A 301 -15.91 -11.08 30.47
CA VAL A 301 -16.01 -10.58 31.81
C VAL A 301 -16.94 -11.61 32.42
N ALA A 302 -16.35 -12.52 33.19
CA ALA A 302 -17.12 -13.42 34.02
C ALA A 302 -18.21 -12.58 34.65
N ASP A 303 -19.44 -13.07 34.55
CA ASP A 303 -20.67 -12.42 35.00
C ASP A 303 -20.49 -11.92 36.44
N VAL A 304 -19.95 -10.71 36.57
CA VAL A 304 -20.03 -9.92 37.79
C VAL A 304 -21.41 -9.32 37.68
N SER A 305 -22.38 -10.02 38.23
CA SER A 305 -23.69 -9.47 38.51
C SER A 305 -23.46 -8.32 39.49
N LEU A 306 -23.22 -7.13 38.94
CA LEU A 306 -23.31 -5.89 39.70
C LEU A 306 -24.73 -5.84 40.27
N PRO A 307 -24.92 -5.51 41.55
CA PRO A 307 -26.26 -5.32 42.08
C PRO A 307 -26.97 -4.29 41.21
N GLU A 308 -28.15 -4.67 40.72
CA GLU A 308 -29.06 -3.80 39.95
C GLU A 308 -29.30 -2.54 40.79
N ALA A 309 -28.61 -1.45 40.45
CA ALA A 309 -28.94 -0.15 40.98
C ALA A 309 -30.29 0.23 40.38
N GLU A 310 -31.31 0.39 41.23
CA GLU A 310 -32.58 0.99 40.85
C GLU A 310 -32.27 2.31 40.12
N VAL A 311 -32.54 2.34 38.81
CA VAL A 311 -32.49 3.56 38.03
C VAL A 311 -33.76 4.35 38.39
N PRO A 312 -33.68 5.48 39.12
CA PRO A 312 -34.87 6.30 39.34
C PRO A 312 -35.37 6.83 38.00
N GLU A 313 -36.70 6.91 37.85
CA GLU A 313 -37.33 7.51 36.67
C GLU A 313 -36.75 8.90 36.37
N PRO A 314 -36.52 9.25 35.09
CA PRO A 314 -35.95 10.53 34.73
C PRO A 314 -36.87 11.67 35.19
N PRO A 315 -36.35 12.70 35.89
CA PRO A 315 -37.13 13.87 36.23
C PRO A 315 -37.56 14.65 34.97
N PRO A 316 -38.63 15.46 35.05
CA PRO A 316 -39.07 16.30 33.94
C PRO A 316 -37.92 17.18 33.43
N PRO A 317 -37.92 17.60 32.15
CA PRO A 317 -36.80 18.31 31.55
C PRO A 317 -36.54 19.61 32.32
N GLU A 318 -35.45 19.62 33.10
CA GLU A 318 -34.89 20.85 33.64
C GLU A 318 -34.37 21.71 32.49
N ALA A 319 -34.62 23.01 32.59
CA ALA A 319 -34.08 24.01 31.67
C ALA A 319 -32.56 23.84 31.53
N PRO A 320 -31.97 24.10 30.34
CA PRO A 320 -30.56 23.89 30.11
C PRO A 320 -29.74 24.56 31.22
N PRO A 321 -28.74 23.87 31.81
CA PRO A 321 -27.93 24.48 32.84
C PRO A 321 -27.27 25.71 32.22
N THR A 322 -27.57 26.89 32.77
CA THR A 322 -26.71 28.05 32.59
C THR A 322 -25.36 27.66 33.15
N THR A 323 -24.44 27.23 32.29
CA THR A 323 -23.03 27.06 32.61
C THR A 323 -22.57 28.36 33.26
N ARG A 324 -22.43 28.34 34.58
CA ARG A 324 -21.76 29.40 35.31
C ARG A 324 -20.31 29.33 34.84
N MET A 325 -19.94 30.23 33.93
CA MET A 325 -18.55 30.39 33.52
C MET A 325 -17.75 30.74 34.78
N GLU A 326 -17.12 29.74 35.40
CA GLU A 326 -16.11 29.99 36.41
C GLU A 326 -14.95 30.71 35.73
N VAL A 327 -14.73 31.95 36.14
CA VAL A 327 -13.68 32.81 35.60
C VAL A 327 -12.32 32.20 35.97
N TRP A 328 -11.51 31.87 34.97
CA TRP A 328 -10.12 31.44 35.15
C TRP A 328 -9.35 32.43 36.02
N LYS A 329 -8.50 31.95 36.93
CA LYS A 329 -7.51 32.82 37.59
C LYS A 329 -6.54 33.36 36.53
N GLU A 330 -6.04 34.58 36.73
CA GLU A 330 -5.27 35.34 35.72
C GLU A 330 -4.04 34.58 35.20
N ASP A 331 -3.45 33.71 36.03
CA ASP A 331 -2.25 32.91 35.77
C ASP A 331 -2.52 31.42 35.45
N GLN A 332 -3.76 30.95 35.50
CA GLN A 332 -4.08 29.53 35.30
C GLN A 332 -4.33 29.22 33.80
N LEU A 333 -3.40 28.49 33.18
CA LEU A 333 -3.47 28.08 31.77
C LEU A 333 -4.05 26.67 31.55
N ALA A 334 -3.97 25.81 32.57
CA ALA A 334 -4.48 24.43 32.54
C ALA A 334 -5.10 24.06 33.90
N ARG A 335 -6.18 23.28 33.88
CA ARG A 335 -6.82 22.74 35.09
C ARG A 335 -7.45 21.37 34.83
N VAL A 336 -7.58 20.56 35.88
CA VAL A 336 -8.32 19.29 35.80
C VAL A 336 -9.80 19.57 36.02
N GLU A 337 -10.64 19.11 35.09
CA GLU A 337 -12.10 19.10 35.19
C GLU A 337 -12.58 17.66 34.99
N GLU A 338 -13.06 17.03 36.05
CA GLU A 338 -13.54 15.63 36.03
C GLU A 338 -12.57 14.66 35.33
N ASN A 339 -12.81 14.40 34.04
CA ASN A 339 -12.09 13.44 33.20
C ASN A 339 -11.28 14.11 32.08
N GLU A 340 -11.01 15.42 32.15
CA GLU A 340 -10.26 16.17 31.14
C GLU A 340 -9.30 17.20 31.78
N ILE A 341 -8.20 17.51 31.10
CA ILE A 341 -7.39 18.70 31.40
C ILE A 341 -7.84 19.81 30.44
N THR A 342 -8.59 20.76 30.96
CA THR A 342 -9.06 21.91 30.20
C THR A 342 -7.94 22.96 30.14
N ILE A 343 -7.69 23.46 28.93
CA ILE A 343 -6.73 24.54 28.66
C ILE A 343 -7.47 25.84 28.37
N ARG A 344 -6.93 26.96 28.84
CA ARG A 344 -7.51 28.30 28.58
C ARG A 344 -7.23 28.76 27.15
N ASP A 345 -5.98 28.65 26.74
CA ASP A 345 -5.48 29.17 25.47
C ASP A 345 -5.21 27.98 24.52
N PRO A 346 -5.90 27.87 23.36
CA PRO A 346 -5.75 26.71 22.47
C PRO A 346 -4.35 26.52 21.92
N ILE A 347 -3.95 25.27 21.69
CA ILE A 347 -2.67 24.96 21.04
C ILE A 347 -2.76 25.26 19.54
N GLN A 348 -1.92 26.17 19.07
CA GLN A 348 -1.87 26.64 17.70
C GLN A 348 -0.69 26.01 16.93
N PHE A 349 -0.89 25.86 15.62
CA PHE A 349 0.10 25.28 14.71
C PHE A 349 0.28 26.17 13.49
N GLU A 350 1.45 26.08 12.83
CA GLU A 350 1.61 26.64 11.50
C GLU A 350 0.57 26.06 10.53
N PHE A 351 0.14 26.89 9.58
CA PHE A 351 -0.87 26.53 8.60
C PHE A 351 -0.51 25.22 7.89
N ALA A 352 -1.46 24.27 7.86
CA ALA A 352 -1.33 22.93 7.26
C ALA A 352 -0.16 22.06 7.76
N LYS A 353 0.44 22.40 8.92
CA LYS A 353 1.58 21.68 9.51
C LYS A 353 1.32 21.23 10.96
N ASP A 354 2.24 20.45 11.48
CA ASP A 354 2.37 19.97 12.86
C ASP A 354 3.42 20.75 13.68
N VAL A 355 3.88 21.89 13.17
CA VAL A 355 4.79 22.80 13.88
C VAL A 355 3.99 23.64 14.86
N ILE A 356 4.23 23.44 16.16
CA ILE A 356 3.58 24.20 17.25
C ILE A 356 4.10 25.64 17.25
N LEU A 357 3.19 26.61 17.34
CA LEU A 357 3.55 28.02 17.39
C LEU A 357 4.10 28.41 18.78
N PRO A 358 5.11 29.32 18.86
CA PRO A 358 5.74 29.72 20.12
C PRO A 358 4.76 30.21 21.19
N GLU A 359 3.65 30.85 20.78
CA GLU A 359 2.61 31.37 21.67
C GLU A 359 1.89 30.26 22.46
N SER A 360 1.95 29.01 21.99
CA SER A 360 1.34 27.85 22.66
C SER A 360 2.26 27.18 23.69
N LEU A 361 3.55 27.55 23.73
CA LEU A 361 4.52 26.95 24.65
C LEU A 361 4.16 27.17 26.14
N PRO A 362 3.69 28.35 26.59
CA PRO A 362 3.28 28.53 27.99
C PRO A 362 2.15 27.58 28.42
N THR A 363 1.16 27.34 27.56
CA THR A 363 0.07 26.39 27.83
C THR A 363 0.61 24.97 27.96
N LEU A 364 1.52 24.54 27.08
CA LEU A 364 2.13 23.21 27.15
C LEU A 364 2.98 23.02 28.41
N VAL A 365 3.69 24.06 28.84
CA VAL A 365 4.43 24.06 30.11
C VAL A 365 3.48 23.88 31.30
N ALA A 366 2.35 24.60 31.31
CA ALA A 366 1.36 24.46 32.37
C ALA A 366 0.72 23.06 32.42
N VAL A 367 0.39 22.47 31.26
CA VAL A 367 -0.10 21.08 31.18
C VAL A 367 0.96 20.09 31.67
N ALA A 368 2.23 20.27 31.27
CA ALA A 368 3.32 19.42 31.73
C ALA A 368 3.55 19.54 33.24
N GLU A 369 3.48 20.75 33.80
CA GLU A 369 3.58 20.98 35.24
C GLU A 369 2.45 20.30 36.01
N LEU A 370 1.21 20.43 35.53
CA LEU A 370 0.05 19.75 36.12
C LEU A 370 0.25 18.23 36.13
N LEU A 371 0.68 17.64 35.01
CA LEU A 371 0.96 16.21 34.95
C LEU A 371 2.10 15.82 35.89
N ARG A 372 3.19 16.58 35.95
CA ARG A 372 4.35 16.27 36.82
C ARG A 372 4.07 16.48 38.31
N THR A 373 3.04 17.23 38.69
CA THR A 373 2.71 17.51 40.09
C THR A 373 1.54 16.69 40.60
N ASP A 374 0.54 16.42 39.76
CA ASP A 374 -0.62 15.62 40.13
C ASP A 374 -0.37 14.12 39.88
N GLY A 375 0.04 13.42 40.93
CA GLY A 375 0.26 11.97 40.93
C GLY A 375 -1.02 11.14 40.81
N ARG A 376 -2.21 11.74 40.93
CA ARG A 376 -3.49 11.03 40.77
C ARG A 376 -3.79 10.73 39.31
N ILE A 377 -3.21 11.49 38.37
CA ILE A 377 -3.45 11.29 36.94
C ILE A 377 -2.50 10.19 36.44
N LEU A 378 -3.01 8.99 36.19
CA LEU A 378 -2.18 7.88 35.74
C LEU A 378 -1.97 7.88 34.24
N HIS A 379 -2.99 8.23 33.45
CA HIS A 379 -2.86 8.26 31.99
C HIS A 379 -3.78 9.28 31.32
N VAL A 380 -3.23 10.05 30.38
CA VAL A 380 -3.93 11.04 29.54
C VAL A 380 -3.76 10.72 28.06
N VAL A 381 -4.83 10.83 27.28
CA VAL A 381 -4.83 10.71 25.82
C VAL A 381 -4.96 12.10 25.20
N ILE A 382 -3.98 12.49 24.41
CA ILE A 382 -3.95 13.73 23.64
C ILE A 382 -4.69 13.50 22.33
N GLN A 383 -5.83 14.16 22.16
CA GLN A 383 -6.68 13.99 20.97
C GLN A 383 -6.56 15.21 20.06
N GLY A 384 -6.08 14.99 18.83
CA GLY A 384 -6.06 16.04 17.80
C GLY A 384 -7.34 16.00 16.96
N HIS A 385 -7.95 17.15 16.74
CA HIS A 385 -9.13 17.32 15.87
C HIS A 385 -8.82 18.27 14.71
N ALA A 386 -9.55 18.10 13.60
CA ALA A 386 -9.48 18.95 12.41
C ALA A 386 -10.88 19.48 12.05
N SER A 387 -10.92 20.60 11.32
CA SER A 387 -12.13 21.04 10.62
C SER A 387 -12.47 20.09 9.47
N ASP A 388 -13.67 20.23 8.90
CA ASP A 388 -14.14 19.49 7.73
C ASP A 388 -13.55 20.01 6.40
N GLU A 389 -12.60 20.94 6.48
CA GLU A 389 -11.89 21.48 5.34
C GLU A 389 -10.81 20.50 4.89
N GLY A 390 -10.96 19.96 3.69
CA GLY A 390 -10.02 19.00 3.12
C GLY A 390 -10.61 17.59 3.03
N SER A 391 -9.75 16.58 2.88
CA SER A 391 -10.21 15.20 2.84
C SER A 391 -10.17 14.58 4.22
N PHE A 392 -11.13 13.69 4.50
CA PHE A 392 -11.19 12.91 5.73
C PHE A 392 -9.83 12.27 6.11
N ILE A 393 -9.11 11.70 5.13
CA ILE A 393 -7.82 11.03 5.37
C ILE A 393 -6.73 12.05 5.71
N TYR A 394 -6.68 13.17 4.99
CA TYR A 394 -5.75 14.26 5.30
C TYR A 394 -6.02 14.83 6.70
N ASN A 395 -7.28 15.08 7.03
CA ASN A 395 -7.71 15.60 8.33
C ASN A 395 -7.37 14.63 9.46
N TYR A 396 -7.59 13.34 9.25
CA TYR A 396 -7.21 12.29 10.21
C TYR A 396 -5.69 12.23 10.42
N ASP A 397 -4.88 12.19 9.35
CA ASP A 397 -3.41 12.15 9.43
C ASP A 397 -2.83 13.42 10.07
N LEU A 398 -3.27 14.61 9.62
CA LEU A 398 -2.82 15.90 10.14
C LEU A 398 -3.13 16.03 11.64
N SER A 399 -4.34 15.65 12.05
CA SER A 399 -4.74 15.68 13.45
C SER A 399 -3.88 14.73 14.32
N GLY A 400 -3.53 13.56 13.78
CA GLY A 400 -2.63 12.60 14.42
C GLY A 400 -1.20 13.11 14.56
N ARG A 401 -0.64 13.75 13.52
CA ARG A 401 0.68 14.38 13.59
C ARG A 401 0.73 15.53 14.59
N ARG A 402 -0.31 16.37 14.64
CA ARG A 402 -0.43 17.45 15.62
C ARG A 402 -0.51 16.94 17.06
N ALA A 403 -1.32 15.91 17.30
CA ALA A 403 -1.39 15.25 18.61
C ALA A 403 -0.03 14.66 19.03
N ARG A 404 0.69 14.05 18.07
CA ARG A 404 2.06 13.57 18.28
C ARG A 404 3.03 14.70 18.62
N ALA A 405 2.98 15.83 17.91
CA ALA A 405 3.87 16.97 18.19
C ALA A 405 3.66 17.52 19.62
N VAL A 406 2.40 17.58 20.08
CA VAL A 406 2.07 17.96 21.46
C VAL A 406 2.61 16.93 22.45
N TRP A 407 2.45 15.64 22.17
CA TRP A 407 3.00 14.56 22.99
C TRP A 407 4.53 14.66 23.12
N GLU A 408 5.25 14.87 22.00
CA GLU A 408 6.70 15.04 22.01
C GLU A 408 7.12 16.28 22.83
N ALA A 409 6.36 17.38 22.74
CA ALA A 409 6.62 18.58 23.52
C ALA A 409 6.46 18.35 25.03
N LEU A 410 5.43 17.62 25.45
CA LEU A 410 5.19 17.30 26.87
C LEU A 410 6.26 16.36 27.43
N VAL A 411 6.69 15.36 26.66
CA VAL A 411 7.79 14.47 27.06
C VAL A 411 9.11 15.25 27.18
N ARG A 412 9.41 16.19 26.26
CA ARG A 412 10.58 17.09 26.38
C ARG A 412 10.48 18.00 27.60
N ALA A 413 9.27 18.37 28.02
CA ALA A 413 9.02 19.08 29.26
C ALA A 413 9.11 18.17 30.52
N GLY A 414 9.48 16.90 30.37
CA GLY A 414 9.74 15.98 31.47
C GLY A 414 8.54 15.15 31.93
N VAL A 415 7.45 15.10 31.16
CA VAL A 415 6.34 14.16 31.40
C VAL A 415 6.77 12.75 30.98
N HIS A 416 6.50 11.76 31.84
CA HIS A 416 6.84 10.38 31.53
C HIS A 416 5.98 9.83 30.37
N PRO A 417 6.56 9.21 29.31
CA PRO A 417 5.82 8.68 28.15
C PRO A 417 4.69 7.72 28.52
N ASP A 418 4.87 6.86 29.53
CA ASP A 418 3.82 5.91 29.95
C ASP A 418 2.57 6.58 30.54
N ARG A 419 2.63 7.88 30.89
CA ARG A 419 1.50 8.65 31.41
C ARG A 419 0.71 9.37 30.32
N ILE A 420 1.22 9.39 29.09
CA ILE A 420 0.59 10.10 27.98
C ILE A 420 0.63 9.31 26.68
N SER A 421 -0.49 9.27 25.98
CA SER A 421 -0.60 8.75 24.62
C SER A 421 -1.25 9.80 23.71
N TYR A 422 -1.25 9.56 22.41
CA TYR A 422 -1.84 10.48 21.43
C TYR A 422 -2.70 9.75 20.41
N GLN A 423 -3.73 10.42 19.90
CA GLN A 423 -4.63 9.91 18.88
C GLN A 423 -5.13 11.03 17.96
N GLY A 424 -5.19 10.77 16.66
CA GLY A 424 -5.88 11.64 15.69
C GLY A 424 -7.36 11.28 15.61
N MET A 425 -8.23 12.29 15.70
CA MET A 425 -9.68 12.15 15.55
C MET A 425 -10.18 12.66 14.20
N GLY A 426 -9.35 13.41 13.46
CA GLY A 426 -9.78 14.07 12.22
C GLY A 426 -11.02 14.93 12.43
N GLU A 427 -11.96 14.85 11.49
CA GLU A 427 -13.21 15.62 11.48
C GLU A 427 -14.40 14.87 12.13
N VAL A 428 -14.20 13.70 12.75
CA VAL A 428 -15.31 12.81 13.16
C VAL A 428 -16.11 13.27 14.39
N VAL A 429 -15.58 14.21 15.17
CA VAL A 429 -16.24 14.75 16.37
C VAL A 429 -16.16 16.29 16.38
N PRO A 430 -16.94 16.97 15.51
CA PRO A 430 -16.99 18.43 15.47
C PRO A 430 -17.69 18.97 16.72
N THR A 431 -17.18 20.07 17.28
CA THR A 431 -17.84 20.79 18.39
C THR A 431 -18.84 21.82 17.86
N ARG A 432 -18.57 22.39 16.69
CA ARG A 432 -19.47 23.31 16.00
C ARG A 432 -19.76 22.79 14.61
N VAL A 433 -21.02 22.91 14.19
CA VAL A 433 -21.48 22.50 12.86
C VAL A 433 -21.70 23.75 12.04
N GLY A 434 -20.93 23.90 10.96
CA GLY A 434 -21.03 25.01 10.02
C GLY A 434 -19.69 25.32 9.37
N HIS A 435 -19.70 26.30 8.46
CA HIS A 435 -18.57 26.62 7.57
C HIS A 435 -18.02 28.03 7.79
N GLU A 436 -18.44 28.71 8.86
CA GLU A 436 -17.84 29.98 9.24
C GLU A 436 -16.47 29.76 9.86
N GLU A 437 -15.51 30.66 9.61
CA GLU A 437 -14.13 30.49 10.09
C GLU A 437 -14.04 30.32 11.61
N THR A 438 -14.94 30.97 12.37
CA THR A 438 -15.01 30.84 13.83
C THR A 438 -15.48 29.46 14.31
N GLU A 439 -16.20 28.71 13.47
CA GLU A 439 -16.66 27.35 13.74
C GLU A 439 -15.59 26.33 13.34
N LEU A 440 -14.98 26.54 12.17
CA LEU A 440 -13.87 25.74 11.67
C LEU A 440 -12.67 25.82 12.62
N ALA A 441 -12.35 27.01 13.13
CA ALA A 441 -11.31 27.21 14.14
C ALA A 441 -11.59 26.45 15.44
N ALA A 442 -12.85 26.37 15.89
CA ALA A 442 -13.22 25.61 17.08
C ALA A 442 -13.07 24.09 16.88
N ASN A 443 -13.17 23.62 15.64
CA ASN A 443 -12.98 22.21 15.29
C ASN A 443 -11.49 21.82 15.16
N ARG A 444 -10.58 22.79 14.92
CA ARG A 444 -9.13 22.60 14.90
C ARG A 444 -8.54 22.72 16.32
N ARG A 445 -8.80 21.73 17.17
CA ARG A 445 -8.43 21.76 18.61
C ARG A 445 -7.64 20.52 19.05
N VAL A 446 -7.00 20.64 20.20
CA VAL A 446 -6.37 19.53 20.92
C VAL A 446 -7.05 19.38 22.28
N LEU A 447 -7.45 18.16 22.62
CA LEU A 447 -8.06 17.83 23.92
C LEU A 447 -7.14 16.89 24.71
N PHE A 448 -7.23 16.96 26.04
CA PHE A 448 -6.41 16.15 26.96
C PHE A 448 -7.31 15.29 27.84
N ARG A 449 -7.73 14.13 27.34
CA ARG A 449 -8.68 13.27 28.04
C ARG A 449 -7.97 12.38 29.06
N ILE A 450 -8.39 12.46 30.31
CA ILE A 450 -7.91 11.58 31.37
C ILE A 450 -8.64 10.24 31.24
N VAL A 451 -7.90 9.16 31.00
CA VAL A 451 -8.46 7.81 30.84
C VAL A 451 -8.21 6.92 32.05
N ARG A 452 -7.28 7.32 32.92
CA ARG A 452 -7.01 6.61 34.17
C ARG A 452 -6.63 7.58 35.28
N LEU A 453 -7.42 7.58 36.34
CA LEU A 453 -7.11 8.19 37.62
C LEU A 453 -6.70 7.09 38.59
N LEU A 454 -5.89 7.44 39.58
CA LEU A 454 -5.50 6.57 40.68
C LEU A 454 -6.68 6.46 41.65
N GLU A 455 -7.12 5.23 41.92
CA GLU A 455 -8.25 5.00 42.83
C GLU A 455 -7.82 5.12 44.31
N PRO A 456 -8.74 5.48 45.23
CA PRO A 456 -8.44 5.52 46.65
C PRO A 456 -7.93 4.15 47.16
N GLY A 457 -6.70 4.12 47.70
CA GLY A 457 -6.06 2.89 48.20
C GLY A 457 -5.20 2.15 47.18
N GLU A 458 -5.23 2.55 45.90
CA GLU A 458 -4.31 2.03 44.88
C GLU A 458 -2.91 2.64 45.06
N THR A 459 -1.86 1.83 44.90
CA THR A 459 -0.48 2.33 44.93
C THR A 459 -0.08 2.81 43.53
N ALA A 460 0.41 4.05 43.43
CA ALA A 460 0.86 4.60 42.16
C ALA A 460 2.00 3.74 41.55
N PRO A 461 2.01 3.52 40.22
CA PRO A 461 3.05 2.73 39.57
C PRO A 461 4.42 3.43 39.71
N SER A 462 5.46 2.63 39.96
CA SER A 462 6.84 3.13 39.95
C SER A 462 7.27 3.42 38.51
N LEU A 463 7.60 4.68 38.22
CA LEU A 463 8.08 5.12 36.92
C LEU A 463 9.58 5.43 36.98
N PRO A 464 10.40 4.87 36.05
CA PRO A 464 11.82 5.15 36.02
C PRO A 464 12.08 6.62 35.62
N GLY A 465 12.88 7.33 36.41
CA GLY A 465 13.21 8.74 36.12
C GLY A 465 14.08 8.93 34.88
N ALA A 466 14.92 7.96 34.53
CA ALA A 466 15.74 7.97 33.31
C ALA A 466 15.09 7.10 32.24
N ILE A 467 14.84 7.69 31.07
CA ILE A 467 14.24 7.01 29.92
C ILE A 467 15.06 7.23 28.66
N LEU A 468 14.89 6.38 27.66
CA LEU A 468 15.31 6.66 26.29
C LEU A 468 14.13 7.31 25.56
N ILE A 469 14.33 8.49 25.00
CA ILE A 469 13.30 9.23 24.28
C ILE A 469 12.89 8.40 23.05
N PRO A 470 11.61 8.00 22.89
CA PRO A 470 11.22 6.98 21.91
C PRO A 470 11.54 7.31 20.44
N TRP A 471 11.64 8.58 20.07
CA TRP A 471 11.89 9.01 18.69
C TRP A 471 13.33 9.46 18.42
N SER A 472 14.08 9.92 19.42
CA SER A 472 15.49 10.33 19.25
C SER A 472 16.50 9.30 19.76
N GLY A 473 16.08 8.39 20.65
CA GLY A 473 16.98 7.45 21.32
C GLY A 473 17.91 8.11 22.34
N GLU A 474 17.77 9.41 22.59
CA GLU A 474 18.59 10.14 23.56
C GLU A 474 18.14 9.84 24.99
N ALA A 475 19.07 9.92 25.94
CA ALA A 475 18.75 9.83 27.35
C ALA A 475 17.94 11.06 27.79
N GLY A 476 16.72 10.85 28.25
CA GLY A 476 15.83 11.86 28.82
C GLY A 476 15.65 11.65 30.32
N GLN A 477 15.44 12.75 31.04
CA GLN A 477 15.00 12.72 32.43
C GLN A 477 13.52 13.10 32.50
N THR A 478 12.75 12.33 33.25
CA THR A 478 11.33 12.58 33.53
C THR A 478 11.13 12.83 35.01
N VAL A 479 10.10 13.59 35.34
CA VAL A 479 9.71 13.86 36.72
C VAL A 479 8.60 12.90 37.10
N THR A 480 8.91 12.02 38.05
CA THR A 480 7.88 11.21 38.70
C THR A 480 7.11 12.12 39.67
N PRO A 481 5.78 12.24 39.54
CA PRO A 481 5.01 13.07 40.45
C PRO A 481 5.07 12.51 41.88
N PRO A 482 4.93 13.36 42.91
CA PRO A 482 4.79 12.88 44.28
C PRO A 482 3.53 11.99 44.40
N PRO A 483 3.57 10.93 45.22
CA PRO A 483 2.36 10.15 45.51
C PRO A 483 1.30 11.06 46.15
N PRO A 484 0.00 10.81 45.90
CA PRO A 484 -1.06 11.58 46.56
C PRO A 484 -0.96 11.43 48.08
N PRO A 485 -1.44 12.44 48.85
CA PRO A 485 -1.47 12.36 50.31
C PRO A 485 -2.27 11.13 50.75
N ALA A 486 -1.76 10.43 51.77
CA ALA A 486 -2.45 9.26 52.33
C ALA A 486 -3.85 9.67 52.82
N PRO A 487 -4.87 8.79 52.67
CA PRO A 487 -6.20 9.06 53.21
C PRO A 487 -6.08 9.33 54.72
N PRO A 488 -6.86 10.29 55.27
CA PRO A 488 -6.85 10.53 56.70
C PRO A 488 -7.17 9.22 57.45
N PRO A 489 -6.52 8.95 58.59
CA PRO A 489 -6.85 7.77 59.38
C PRO A 489 -8.36 7.76 59.67
N PRO A 490 -9.00 6.59 59.66
CA PRO A 490 -10.41 6.49 60.03
C PRO A 490 -10.61 7.13 61.41
N PRO A 491 -11.73 7.81 61.65
CA PRO A 491 -12.00 8.42 62.94
C PRO A 491 -11.88 7.33 64.01
N THR A 492 -11.04 7.58 65.02
CA THR A 492 -11.01 6.78 66.23
C THR A 492 -12.41 6.83 66.82
N ILE A 493 -13.15 5.73 66.69
CA ILE A 493 -14.27 5.47 67.58
C ILE A 493 -13.58 5.20 68.92
N GLU A 494 -13.54 6.22 69.78
CA GLU A 494 -13.38 5.98 71.20
C GLU A 494 -14.60 5.17 71.59
N ASP A 495 -14.41 3.85 71.76
CA ASP A 495 -15.35 3.05 72.51
C ASP A 495 -15.33 3.65 73.92
N ASP A 496 -16.32 4.49 74.22
CA ASP A 496 -16.68 4.86 75.58
C ASP A 496 -17.01 3.56 76.33
N GLU A 497 -15.99 2.94 76.90
CA GLU A 497 -16.13 2.13 78.09
C GLU A 497 -16.59 3.07 79.21
N ASP A 498 -17.89 3.17 79.48
CA ASP A 498 -18.39 3.60 80.78
C ASP A 498 -19.78 3.00 81.09
N GLU A 499 -19.75 2.21 82.18
CA GLU A 499 -20.79 1.85 83.18
C GLU A 499 -21.86 0.77 82.89
#